data_AF-A0A924YMH5-F1
#
_entry.id   AF-A0A924YMH5-F1
#
_cell.length_a   1.000
_cell.length_b   1.000
_cell.length_c   1.000
_cell.angle_alpha   90.00
_cell.angle_beta   90.00
_cell.angle_gamma   90.00
#
_symmetry.space_group_name_H-M   'P 1'
#
loop_
_entity.id
_entity.type
_entity.pdbx_description
1 polymer ?
#
loop_
_entity_poly.entity_id
_entity_poly.type
_entity_poly.pdbx_seq_one_letter_code
_entity_poly.pdbx_strand_id
1 'polypeptide(L)'
;TPTDGWSVFDTSRPERTQLTVMNDLERIRVDPAIIRDSQTPAVLRQRFGNGSDPEAMFRMGPIPELVGRTVQSLPQSTDSPVEIQLLRYGDEVSDALNATRPCYYEGTVLSPKSADEPVVLAIAINGTIRAVTRTTSQMGIWGRWSALVPESAFHAGRNDIQFLVVNGPDWRLTPCIASGPTD
;
A
#
# COMPACT_ATOMS: atom_id res chain seq x y z
N THR A 1 21.44 -12.30 2.98
CA THR A 1 20.57 -13.03 3.95
C THR A 1 19.75 -12.00 4.72
N PRO A 2 18.46 -12.26 4.92
CA PRO A 2 17.45 -11.40 4.30
C PRO A 2 16.73 -10.50 5.31
N THR A 3 16.30 -9.33 4.84
CA THR A 3 15.23 -8.54 5.46
C THR A 3 13.94 -9.30 5.19
N ASP A 4 13.29 -9.79 6.24
CA ASP A 4 12.16 -10.71 6.12
C ASP A 4 10.88 -10.04 5.59
N GLY A 5 10.86 -8.71 5.57
CA GLY A 5 9.76 -7.91 5.04
C GLY A 5 8.53 -7.94 5.95
N TRP A 6 8.68 -8.34 7.22
CA TRP A 6 7.60 -8.37 8.19
C TRP A 6 7.69 -7.18 9.14
N SER A 7 6.55 -6.59 9.44
CA SER A 7 6.41 -5.58 10.48
C SER A 7 7.08 -6.00 11.80
N VAL A 8 7.79 -5.07 12.43
CA VAL A 8 8.33 -5.26 13.80
C VAL A 8 7.23 -5.30 14.87
N PHE A 9 5.97 -5.07 14.48
CA PHE A 9 4.84 -4.98 15.39
C PHE A 9 3.91 -6.21 15.37
N ASP A 10 4.15 -7.18 14.50
CA ASP A 10 3.37 -8.42 14.44
C ASP A 10 3.79 -9.37 15.58
N THR A 11 2.88 -9.57 16.55
CA THR A 11 3.10 -10.44 17.72
C THR A 11 2.56 -11.86 17.51
N SER A 12 1.96 -12.17 16.36
CA SER A 12 1.36 -13.49 16.08
C SER A 12 2.39 -14.57 15.73
N ARG A 13 3.69 -14.23 15.71
CA ARG A 13 4.75 -15.08 15.18
C ARG A 13 5.86 -15.36 16.21
N PRO A 14 6.66 -16.43 15.97
CA PRO A 14 7.80 -16.76 16.81
C PRO A 14 8.77 -15.61 16.94
N GLU A 15 9.34 -15.45 18.14
CA GLU A 15 10.27 -14.39 18.47
C GLU A 15 11.51 -14.44 17.55
N ARG A 16 11.87 -13.28 16.99
CA ARG A 16 13.04 -13.18 16.10
C ARG A 16 14.32 -13.35 16.90
N THR A 17 15.20 -14.24 16.45
CA THR A 17 16.55 -14.44 17.01
C THR A 17 17.60 -13.56 16.35
N GLN A 18 17.29 -12.92 15.22
CA GLN A 18 18.21 -12.02 14.51
C GLN A 18 17.43 -10.92 13.75
N LEU A 19 17.87 -9.66 13.86
CA LEU A 19 17.37 -8.53 13.07
C LEU A 19 18.50 -7.97 12.21
N THR A 20 18.26 -7.76 10.92
CA THR A 20 19.21 -7.10 10.02
C THR A 20 18.57 -5.85 9.43
N VAL A 21 19.19 -4.70 9.65
CA VAL A 21 18.80 -3.42 9.05
C VAL A 21 19.74 -3.14 7.89
N MET A 22 19.18 -2.81 6.73
CA MET A 22 19.95 -2.41 5.56
C MET A 22 19.78 -0.91 5.37
N ASN A 23 20.88 -0.16 5.48
CA ASN A 23 20.94 1.23 5.01
C ASN A 23 21.67 1.24 3.65
N ASP A 24 21.62 2.36 2.93
CA ASP A 24 22.11 2.48 1.54
C ASP A 24 23.59 2.09 1.33
N LEU A 25 24.37 1.89 2.40
CA LEU A 25 25.79 1.58 2.32
C LEU A 25 26.22 0.34 3.13
N GLU A 26 25.45 -0.12 4.12
CA GLU A 26 25.88 -1.17 5.05
C GLU A 26 24.73 -2.04 5.60
N ARG A 27 25.07 -3.29 5.92
CA ARG A 27 24.20 -4.21 6.65
C ARG A 27 24.56 -4.18 8.13
N ILE A 28 23.63 -3.70 8.95
CA ILE A 28 23.78 -3.67 10.40
C ILE A 28 23.00 -4.85 10.97
N ARG A 29 23.69 -5.76 11.68
CA ARG A 29 23.03 -6.78 12.50
C ARG A 29 22.72 -6.16 13.85
N VAL A 30 21.45 -6.18 14.22
CA VAL A 30 20.94 -5.68 15.49
C VAL A 30 20.49 -6.88 16.31
N ASP A 31 20.92 -6.93 17.57
CA ASP A 31 20.37 -7.88 18.52
C ASP A 31 18.88 -7.56 18.72
N PRO A 32 17.95 -8.49 18.46
CA PRO A 32 16.52 -8.26 18.65
C PRO A 32 16.15 -7.77 20.06
N ALA A 33 16.95 -8.11 21.08
CA ALA A 33 16.79 -7.61 22.44
C ALA A 33 16.84 -6.08 22.50
N ILE A 34 17.65 -5.43 21.67
CA ILE A 34 17.76 -3.96 21.63
C ILE A 34 16.44 -3.31 21.22
N ILE A 35 15.68 -3.93 20.31
CA ILE A 35 14.36 -3.41 19.89
C ILE A 35 13.28 -3.77 20.91
N ARG A 36 13.32 -5.00 21.46
CA ARG A 36 12.36 -5.47 22.47
C ARG A 36 12.44 -4.66 23.77
N ASP A 37 13.64 -4.37 24.23
CA ASP A 37 13.90 -3.67 25.48
C ASP A 37 13.82 -2.14 25.29
N SER A 38 13.69 -1.69 24.05
CA SER A 38 13.47 -0.29 23.70
C SER A 38 12.01 0.10 23.84
N GLN A 39 11.76 1.27 24.43
CA GLN A 39 10.44 1.89 24.40
C GLN A 39 10.12 2.51 23.03
N THR A 40 11.09 2.64 22.13
CA THR A 40 10.94 3.31 20.84
C THR A 40 9.79 2.75 19.98
N PRO A 41 9.60 1.44 19.82
CA PRO A 41 8.46 0.90 19.05
C PRO A 41 7.10 1.25 19.68
N ALA A 42 7.00 1.29 21.01
CA ALA A 42 5.79 1.70 21.71
C ALA A 42 5.54 3.21 21.60
N VAL A 43 6.59 4.02 21.73
CA VAL A 43 6.55 5.48 21.57
C VAL A 43 6.21 5.88 20.13
N LEU A 44 6.78 5.21 19.12
CA LEU A 44 6.44 5.44 17.71
C LEU A 44 5.00 5.04 17.44
N ARG A 45 4.51 3.92 17.99
CA ARG A 45 3.10 3.54 17.92
C ARG A 45 2.19 4.57 18.57
N GLN A 46 2.56 5.13 19.72
CA GLN A 46 1.77 6.16 20.41
C GLN A 46 1.79 7.51 19.68
N ARG A 47 2.89 7.87 19.02
CA ARG A 47 3.05 9.16 18.33
C ARG A 47 2.46 9.17 16.92
N PHE A 48 2.49 8.04 16.22
CA PHE A 48 2.13 7.95 14.79
C PHE A 48 0.95 7.02 14.52
N GLY A 49 0.42 6.33 15.53
CA GLY A 49 -0.81 5.53 15.45
C GLY A 49 -1.69 5.77 16.67
N ASN A 50 -2.99 5.52 16.54
CA ASN A 50 -3.81 5.28 17.73
C ASN A 50 -3.48 3.82 18.11
N GLY A 51 -2.62 3.60 19.11
CA GLY A 51 -1.86 2.35 19.34
C GLY A 51 -2.63 1.02 19.43
N SER A 52 -3.96 1.03 19.29
CA SER A 52 -4.84 -0.14 19.15
C SER A 52 -5.14 -0.55 17.70
N ASP A 53 -4.86 0.30 16.71
CA ASP A 53 -5.15 0.02 15.29
C ASP A 53 -3.87 0.13 14.44
N PRO A 54 -3.17 -1.01 14.20
CA PRO A 54 -1.96 -1.03 13.37
C PRO A 54 -2.21 -0.66 11.90
N GLU A 55 -3.46 -0.71 11.42
CA GLU A 55 -3.81 -0.33 10.05
C GLU A 55 -4.05 1.18 9.91
N ALA A 56 -4.11 1.94 11.02
CA ALA A 56 -4.31 3.38 11.00
C ALA A 56 -3.27 4.14 10.15
N MET A 57 -2.04 3.62 10.07
CA MET A 57 -0.97 4.21 9.25
C MET A 57 -1.24 4.12 7.73
N PHE A 58 -2.14 3.24 7.29
CA PHE A 58 -2.49 3.10 5.86
C PHE A 58 -3.71 3.94 5.47
N ARG A 59 -4.34 4.64 6.43
CA ARG A 59 -5.45 5.58 6.22
C ARG A 59 -4.98 7.03 5.97
N MET A 60 -3.82 7.23 5.34
CA MET A 60 -3.26 8.57 5.07
C MET A 60 -3.81 9.25 3.80
N GLY A 61 -4.78 8.63 3.13
CA GLY A 61 -5.36 9.08 1.86
C GLY A 61 -6.46 10.15 1.96
N PRO A 62 -6.94 10.66 0.81
CA PRO A 62 -8.00 11.67 0.76
C PRO A 62 -9.37 11.18 1.25
N ILE A 63 -9.58 9.85 1.33
CA ILE A 63 -10.86 9.24 1.74
C ILE A 63 -10.55 8.00 2.62
N PRO A 64 -10.11 8.20 3.87
CA PRO A 64 -9.69 7.10 4.74
C PRO A 64 -10.81 6.11 5.09
N GLU A 65 -12.08 6.52 5.00
CA GLU A 65 -13.28 5.73 5.30
C GLU A 65 -13.55 4.61 4.28
N LEU A 66 -12.86 4.64 3.13
CA LEU A 66 -12.90 3.57 2.13
C LEU A 66 -11.98 2.40 2.50
N VAL A 67 -10.92 2.63 3.27
CA VAL A 67 -9.98 1.57 3.66
C VAL A 67 -10.72 0.56 4.55
N GLY A 68 -10.61 -0.73 4.18
CA GLY A 68 -11.31 -1.84 4.80
C GLY A 68 -12.67 -2.17 4.19
N ARG A 69 -13.21 -1.32 3.29
CA ARG A 69 -14.46 -1.64 2.57
C ARG A 69 -14.21 -2.61 1.43
N THR A 70 -15.20 -3.46 1.15
CA THR A 70 -15.18 -4.34 -0.02
C THR A 70 -15.60 -3.57 -1.26
N VAL A 71 -14.93 -3.83 -2.40
CA VAL A 71 -15.22 -3.17 -3.68
C VAL A 71 -16.69 -3.36 -4.07
N GLN A 72 -17.24 -4.56 -3.84
CA GLN A 72 -18.61 -4.90 -4.19
C GLN A 72 -19.67 -4.18 -3.33
N SER A 73 -19.28 -3.64 -2.17
CA SER A 73 -20.20 -2.87 -1.31
C SER A 73 -20.43 -1.43 -1.78
N LEU A 74 -19.64 -0.97 -2.75
CA LEU A 74 -19.63 0.41 -3.23
C LEU A 74 -20.30 0.53 -4.62
N PRO A 75 -20.94 1.67 -4.93
CA PRO A 75 -21.50 1.90 -6.25
C PRO A 75 -20.46 1.77 -7.35
N GLN A 76 -20.78 1.04 -8.41
CA GLN A 76 -19.92 0.91 -9.58
C GLN A 76 -20.30 1.97 -10.62
N SER A 77 -19.31 2.50 -11.32
CA SER A 77 -19.51 3.41 -12.45
C SER A 77 -19.79 2.63 -13.72
N THR A 78 -20.58 3.24 -14.61
CA THR A 78 -20.75 2.79 -16.00
C THR A 78 -19.84 3.55 -16.96
N ASP A 79 -19.02 4.47 -16.45
CA ASP A 79 -18.02 5.19 -17.24
C ASP A 79 -16.99 4.21 -17.83
N SER A 80 -16.37 4.62 -18.93
CA SER A 80 -15.22 3.91 -19.49
C SER A 80 -14.10 3.75 -18.45
N PRO A 81 -13.39 2.60 -18.44
CA PRO A 81 -12.25 2.40 -17.57
C PRO A 81 -11.17 3.47 -17.74
N VAL A 82 -10.43 3.76 -16.67
CA VAL A 82 -9.35 4.74 -16.69
C VAL A 82 -8.01 4.04 -16.95
N GLU A 83 -7.26 4.52 -17.93
CA GLU A 83 -5.94 3.96 -18.23
C GLU A 83 -4.88 4.45 -17.24
N ILE A 84 -4.12 3.52 -16.68
CA ILE A 84 -2.97 3.79 -15.83
C ILE A 84 -1.74 3.04 -16.32
N GLN A 85 -0.59 3.66 -16.12
CA GLN A 85 0.72 3.02 -16.26
C GLN A 85 1.29 2.77 -14.88
N LEU A 86 1.60 1.52 -14.57
CA LEU A 86 2.26 1.13 -13.33
C LEU A 86 3.77 1.31 -13.49
N LEU A 87 4.40 1.98 -12.52
CA LEU A 87 5.84 2.13 -12.41
C LEU A 87 6.42 1.15 -11.39
N ARG A 88 5.66 0.81 -10.35
CA ARG A 88 5.97 -0.24 -9.38
C ARG A 88 4.72 -1.03 -9.05
N TYR A 89 4.80 -2.34 -9.23
CA TYR A 89 3.70 -3.26 -8.99
C TYR A 89 4.21 -4.65 -8.59
N GLY A 90 3.30 -5.45 -8.04
CA GLY A 90 3.47 -6.87 -7.83
C GLY A 90 2.15 -7.48 -7.34
N ASP A 91 1.83 -8.67 -7.83
CA ASP A 91 0.63 -9.43 -7.45
C ASP A 91 0.98 -10.81 -6.85
N GLU A 92 2.21 -11.30 -7.08
CA GLU A 92 2.67 -12.59 -6.56
C GLU A 92 3.56 -12.44 -5.32
N VAL A 93 3.31 -13.33 -4.36
CA VAL A 93 3.97 -13.32 -3.06
C VAL A 93 4.49 -14.72 -2.74
N SER A 94 5.79 -14.84 -2.47
CA SER A 94 6.38 -16.11 -2.03
C SER A 94 6.03 -16.43 -0.57
N ASP A 95 5.90 -17.72 -0.27
CA ASP A 95 5.69 -18.24 1.10
C ASP A 95 7.02 -18.42 1.87
N ALA A 96 8.16 -18.03 1.28
CA ALA A 96 9.41 -18.05 2.00
C ALA A 96 9.35 -17.12 3.22
N LEU A 97 9.96 -17.54 4.33
CA LEU A 97 9.96 -16.80 5.60
C LEU A 97 10.38 -15.32 5.44
N ASN A 98 11.18 -15.03 4.42
CA ASN A 98 11.73 -13.71 4.13
C ASN A 98 11.27 -13.10 2.80
N ALA A 99 10.12 -13.53 2.29
CA ALA A 99 9.61 -13.03 1.03
C ALA A 99 9.07 -11.60 1.16
N THR A 100 9.69 -10.67 0.42
CA THR A 100 9.23 -9.29 0.31
C THR A 100 7.78 -9.24 -0.19
N ARG A 101 6.96 -8.39 0.42
CA ARG A 101 5.59 -8.10 -0.04
C ARG A 101 5.59 -6.82 -0.90
N PRO A 102 4.80 -6.74 -1.99
CA PRO A 102 4.77 -5.56 -2.87
C PRO A 102 3.93 -4.45 -2.24
N CYS A 103 4.32 -3.96 -1.07
CA CYS A 103 3.53 -3.00 -0.29
C CYS A 103 3.53 -1.58 -0.86
N TYR A 104 4.40 -1.28 -1.83
CA TYR A 104 4.52 0.04 -2.44
C TYR A 104 4.11 -0.01 -3.91
N TYR A 105 3.00 0.67 -4.21
CA TYR A 105 2.49 0.82 -5.57
C TYR A 105 2.72 2.24 -6.04
N GLU A 106 3.11 2.36 -7.32
CA GLU A 106 3.39 3.63 -7.95
C GLU A 106 2.99 3.59 -9.41
N GLY A 107 2.45 4.69 -9.93
CA GLY A 107 2.05 4.78 -11.31
C GLY A 107 1.67 6.19 -11.75
N THR A 108 1.15 6.26 -12.97
CA THR A 108 0.68 7.48 -13.61
C THR A 108 -0.68 7.24 -14.25
N VAL A 109 -1.62 8.18 -14.09
CA VAL A 109 -2.88 8.18 -14.84
C VAL A 109 -2.63 8.76 -16.23
N LEU A 110 -2.95 8.00 -17.28
CA LEU A 110 -2.65 8.37 -18.67
C LEU A 110 -3.72 9.28 -19.30
N SER A 111 -4.96 9.19 -18.82
CA SER A 111 -6.09 9.98 -19.33
C SER A 111 -6.84 10.68 -18.19
N PRO A 112 -6.24 11.69 -17.53
CA PRO A 112 -6.96 12.45 -16.52
C PRO A 112 -8.13 13.21 -17.19
N LYS A 113 -9.33 13.17 -16.59
CA LYS A 113 -10.52 13.88 -17.09
C LYS A 113 -10.32 15.41 -17.16
N SER A 114 -9.43 15.95 -16.32
CA SER A 114 -8.98 17.34 -16.31
C SER A 114 -7.54 17.38 -15.80
N ALA A 115 -6.69 18.23 -16.39
CA ALA A 115 -5.30 18.39 -15.96
C ALA A 115 -5.18 19.02 -14.56
N ASP A 116 -6.20 19.78 -14.13
CA ASP A 116 -6.14 20.61 -12.93
C ASP A 116 -6.73 19.95 -11.67
N GLU A 117 -7.40 18.81 -11.79
CA GLU A 117 -8.03 18.12 -10.66
C GLU A 117 -7.30 16.81 -10.31
N PRO A 118 -6.85 16.64 -9.05
CA PRO A 118 -6.27 15.39 -8.60
C PRO A 118 -7.24 14.21 -8.77
N VAL A 119 -6.83 13.17 -9.49
CA VAL A 119 -7.58 11.92 -9.59
C VAL A 119 -7.38 11.14 -8.30
N VAL A 120 -8.47 10.74 -7.64
CA VAL A 120 -8.44 9.90 -6.44
C VAL A 120 -8.45 8.43 -6.86
N LEU A 121 -7.49 7.66 -6.37
CA LEU A 121 -7.38 6.21 -6.64
C LEU A 121 -7.55 5.42 -5.35
N ALA A 122 -8.35 4.35 -5.42
CA ALA A 122 -8.39 3.28 -4.45
C ALA A 122 -7.63 2.06 -4.98
N ILE A 123 -6.87 1.41 -4.11
CA ILE A 123 -6.17 0.16 -4.39
C ILE A 123 -6.83 -0.91 -3.55
N ALA A 124 -7.41 -1.91 -4.22
CA ALA A 124 -7.99 -3.06 -3.57
C ALA A 124 -7.13 -4.30 -3.78
N ILE A 125 -7.00 -5.08 -2.70
CA ILE A 125 -6.27 -6.34 -2.68
C ILE A 125 -7.23 -7.40 -2.18
N ASN A 126 -7.42 -8.45 -2.98
CA ASN A 126 -8.35 -9.53 -2.71
C ASN A 126 -9.77 -8.98 -2.41
N GLY A 127 -10.22 -8.04 -3.25
CA GLY A 127 -11.55 -7.42 -3.18
C GLY A 127 -11.77 -6.38 -2.07
N THR A 128 -10.78 -6.11 -1.21
CA THR A 128 -10.88 -5.11 -0.13
C THR A 128 -9.99 -3.92 -0.41
N ILE A 129 -10.52 -2.70 -0.26
CA ILE A 129 -9.73 -1.47 -0.41
C ILE A 129 -8.73 -1.38 0.74
N ARG A 130 -7.45 -1.28 0.40
CA ARG A 130 -6.32 -1.26 1.36
C ARG A 130 -5.61 0.08 1.44
N ALA A 131 -5.73 0.89 0.40
CA ALA A 131 -5.21 2.24 0.37
C ALA A 131 -6.07 3.13 -0.52
N VAL A 132 -6.09 4.42 -0.20
CA VAL A 132 -6.61 5.46 -1.08
C VAL A 132 -5.52 6.52 -1.22
N THR A 133 -5.30 6.97 -2.44
CA THR A 133 -4.32 8.02 -2.78
C THR A 133 -4.92 8.99 -3.78
N ARG A 134 -4.15 10.00 -4.18
CA ARG A 134 -4.51 10.89 -5.28
C ARG A 134 -3.29 11.23 -6.11
N THR A 135 -3.50 11.62 -7.36
CA THR A 135 -2.42 12.12 -8.20
C THR A 135 -1.84 13.41 -7.64
N THR A 136 -0.53 13.59 -7.76
CA THR A 136 0.14 14.85 -7.42
C THR A 136 -0.07 15.90 -8.52
N SER A 137 -0.12 17.16 -8.10
CA SER A 137 -0.19 18.34 -8.97
C SER A 137 1.09 19.19 -8.89
N GLN A 138 2.19 18.64 -8.36
CA GLN A 138 3.47 19.35 -8.31
C GLN A 138 4.05 19.55 -9.71
N MET A 139 4.53 20.77 -9.96
CA MET A 139 5.06 21.27 -11.25
C MET A 139 5.88 20.21 -12.00
N GLY A 140 5.33 19.75 -13.13
CA GLY A 140 6.02 18.88 -14.09
C GLY A 140 5.76 17.38 -13.94
N ILE A 141 5.07 16.92 -12.89
CA ILE A 141 4.78 15.50 -12.66
C ILE A 141 3.26 15.29 -12.48
N TRP A 142 2.51 15.57 -13.54
CA TRP A 142 1.06 15.42 -13.54
C TRP A 142 0.64 13.95 -13.60
N GLY A 143 -0.44 13.61 -12.89
CA GLY A 143 -1.04 12.28 -12.95
C GLY A 143 -0.28 11.18 -12.19
N ARG A 144 0.89 11.46 -11.61
CA ARG A 144 1.65 10.47 -10.83
C ARG A 144 1.02 10.27 -9.46
N TRP A 145 1.01 9.04 -8.99
CA TRP A 145 0.48 8.65 -7.69
C TRP A 145 1.36 7.57 -7.07
N SER A 146 1.31 7.47 -5.76
CA SER A 146 1.89 6.35 -5.03
C SER A 146 1.06 6.05 -3.78
N ALA A 147 1.18 4.82 -3.29
CA ALA A 147 0.48 4.36 -2.12
C ALA A 147 1.24 3.24 -1.43
N LEU A 148 1.10 3.18 -0.10
CA LEU A 148 1.49 2.05 0.71
C LEU A 148 0.24 1.26 1.12
N VAL A 149 0.31 -0.06 1.01
CA VAL A 149 -0.70 -0.99 1.53
C VAL A 149 -0.09 -1.83 2.67
N PRO A 150 -0.91 -2.34 3.60
CA PRO A 150 -0.42 -3.21 4.65
C PRO A 150 0.03 -4.57 4.11
N GLU A 151 1.10 -5.12 4.70
CA GLU A 151 1.59 -6.48 4.41
C GLU A 151 0.51 -7.56 4.67
N SER A 152 -0.35 -7.33 5.65
CA SER A 152 -1.47 -8.22 6.01
C SER A 152 -2.53 -8.35 4.90
N ALA A 153 -2.51 -7.49 3.89
CA ALA A 153 -3.41 -7.59 2.74
C ALA A 153 -3.12 -8.79 1.84
N PHE A 154 -1.91 -9.35 1.93
CA PHE A 154 -1.43 -10.38 1.03
C PHE A 154 -1.47 -11.78 1.64
N HIS A 155 -1.78 -12.76 0.81
CA HIS A 155 -1.51 -14.17 1.08
C HIS A 155 -0.40 -14.69 0.16
N ALA A 156 0.16 -15.85 0.50
CA ALA A 156 1.10 -16.55 -0.37
C ALA A 156 0.45 -16.92 -1.71
N GLY A 157 1.24 -16.88 -2.78
CA GLY A 157 0.78 -17.04 -4.15
C GLY A 157 0.30 -15.73 -4.77
N ARG A 158 -0.58 -15.85 -5.76
CA ARG A 158 -1.11 -14.71 -6.53
C ARG A 158 -2.26 -14.05 -5.80
N ASN A 159 -2.22 -12.72 -5.70
CA ASN A 159 -3.25 -11.88 -5.10
C ASN A 159 -3.97 -11.10 -6.20
N ASP A 160 -5.27 -10.85 -6.03
CA ASP A 160 -6.03 -10.01 -6.96
C ASP A 160 -5.83 -8.53 -6.60
N ILE A 161 -5.22 -7.76 -7.50
CA ILE A 161 -4.93 -6.34 -7.30
C ILE A 161 -5.77 -5.52 -8.27
N GLN A 162 -6.63 -4.65 -7.73
CA GLN A 162 -7.49 -3.78 -8.51
C GLN A 162 -7.16 -2.31 -8.22
N PHE A 163 -7.07 -1.52 -9.29
CA PHE A 163 -6.95 -0.07 -9.22
C PHE A 163 -8.27 0.54 -9.67
N LEU A 164 -8.80 1.47 -8.88
CA LEU A 164 -10.13 2.04 -9.09
C LEU A 164 -10.06 3.56 -8.93
N VAL A 165 -10.62 4.32 -9.85
CA VAL A 165 -10.86 5.75 -9.63
C VAL A 165 -12.11 5.93 -8.78
N VAL A 166 -12.01 6.78 -7.76
CA VAL A 166 -13.14 7.15 -6.89
C VAL A 166 -13.74 8.46 -7.37
N ASN A 167 -15.03 8.46 -7.71
CA ASN A 167 -15.73 9.62 -8.24
C ASN A 167 -16.89 10.02 -7.32
N GLY A 168 -17.13 11.33 -7.24
CA GLY A 168 -18.33 11.88 -6.62
C GLY A 168 -18.42 11.67 -5.10
N PRO A 169 -19.47 12.23 -4.46
CA PRO A 169 -19.69 12.12 -3.03
C PRO A 169 -20.17 10.74 -2.58
N ASP A 170 -20.65 9.90 -3.50
CA ASP A 170 -21.10 8.51 -3.25
C ASP A 170 -19.99 7.47 -3.41
N TRP A 171 -18.75 7.92 -3.65
CA TRP A 171 -17.55 7.08 -3.83
C TRP A 171 -17.71 6.02 -4.92
N ARG A 172 -18.30 6.42 -6.05
CA ARG A 172 -18.51 5.55 -7.18
C ARG A 172 -17.19 5.11 -7.79
N LEU A 173 -17.02 3.81 -7.96
CA LEU A 173 -15.78 3.20 -8.42
C LEU A 173 -15.79 3.00 -9.94
N THR A 174 -14.81 3.57 -10.63
CA THR A 174 -14.52 3.27 -12.04
C THR A 174 -13.27 2.39 -12.11
N PRO A 175 -13.32 1.20 -12.72
CA PRO A 175 -12.14 0.35 -12.88
C PRO A 175 -11.04 1.03 -13.67
N CYS A 176 -9.78 0.76 -13.31
CA CYS A 176 -8.64 1.12 -14.14
C CYS A 176 -8.19 -0.06 -15.01
N ILE A 177 -7.71 0.25 -16.22
CA ILE A 177 -6.93 -0.68 -17.03
C ILE A 177 -5.47 -0.35 -16.77
N ALA A 178 -4.75 -1.30 -16.17
CA ALA A 178 -3.34 -1.14 -15.84
C ALA A 178 -2.44 -1.73 -16.93
N SER A 179 -1.46 -0.94 -17.35
CA SER A 179 -0.32 -1.38 -18.14
C SER A 179 0.93 -1.34 -17.26
N GLY A 180 1.72 -2.41 -17.24
CA GLY A 180 3.02 -2.45 -16.57
C GLY A 180 4.16 -2.29 -17.59
N PRO A 181 5.41 -2.06 -17.14
CA PRO A 181 6.56 -2.30 -17.98
C PRO A 181 6.51 -3.75 -18.46
N THR A 182 6.58 -3.97 -19.78
CA THR A 182 6.90 -5.26 -20.35
C THR A 182 8.31 -5.63 -19.92
N ASP A 183 8.45 -6.73 -19.19
CA ASP A 183 9.75 -7.37 -18.90
C ASP A 183 10.47 -7.77 -20.20
#